data_AF-A0A1I4FPC4-F1
#
_entry.id   AF-A0A1I4FPC4-F1
#
_cell.length_a   1.000
_cell.length_b   1.000
_cell.length_c   1.000
_cell.angle_alpha   90.00
_cell.angle_beta   90.00
_cell.angle_gamma   90.00
#
_symmetry.space_group_name_H-M   'P 1'
#
loop_
_entity.id
_entity.type
_entity.pdbx_description
1 polymer ?
#
loop_
_entity_poly.entity_id
_entity_poly.type
_entity_poly.pdbx_seq_one_letter_code
_entity_poly.pdbx_strand_id
1 'polypeptide(L)'
;MKSSKRQVEEYEKKYGIKMDILTELCGKCYVLDLNGDYNYTECFGKADSEYIKQQNYQLIYPEIIIKFYSYYIVTAKGEHDIWYRGTKNGVNYEFDCYADTLEEIMNSL
;
A
#
# COMPACT_ATOMS: atom_id res chain seq x y z
N MET A 1 -2.70 20.35 -7.50
CA MET A 1 -2.19 19.12 -6.85
C MET A 1 -1.58 19.47 -5.51
N LYS A 2 -2.17 18.99 -4.41
CA LYS A 2 -1.50 18.99 -3.10
C LYS A 2 -0.52 17.82 -3.11
N SER A 3 0.77 18.06 -2.87
CA SER A 3 1.75 16.98 -2.77
C SER A 3 1.31 15.99 -1.68
N SER A 4 1.47 14.69 -1.91
CA SER A 4 1.02 13.65 -0.98
C SER A 4 1.69 13.81 0.41
N LYS A 5 2.89 14.41 0.47
CA LYS A 5 3.56 14.82 1.73
C LYS A 5 2.75 15.84 2.54
N ARG A 6 2.18 16.84 1.86
CA ARG A 6 1.32 17.85 2.50
C ARG A 6 0.05 17.23 3.07
N GLN A 7 -0.49 16.17 2.44
CA GLN A 7 -1.66 15.46 2.96
C GLN A 7 -1.33 14.75 4.29
N VAL A 8 -0.15 14.15 4.41
CA VAL A 8 0.34 13.53 5.66
C VAL A 8 0.43 14.56 6.78
N GLU A 9 1.10 15.68 6.54
CA GLU A 9 1.25 16.76 7.53
C GLU A 9 -0.11 17.36 7.95
N GLU A 10 -1.03 17.55 7.00
CA GLU A 10 -2.39 18.02 7.28
C GLU A 10 -3.17 17.02 8.15
N TYR A 11 -3.02 15.71 7.90
CA TYR A 11 -3.66 14.65 8.68
C TYR A 11 -3.12 14.58 10.12
N GLU A 12 -1.79 14.54 10.29
CA GLU A 12 -1.17 14.50 11.62
C GLU A 12 -1.61 15.68 12.49
N LYS A 13 -1.66 16.88 11.91
CA LYS A 13 -2.10 18.09 12.59
C LYS A 13 -3.59 18.05 12.96
N LYS A 14 -4.45 17.54 12.06
CA LYS A 14 -5.90 17.48 12.27
C LYS A 14 -6.28 16.52 13.40
N TYR A 15 -5.62 15.37 13.48
CA TYR A 15 -5.99 14.30 14.41
C TYR A 15 -5.05 14.14 15.60
N GLY A 16 -3.92 14.85 15.64
CA GLY A 16 -2.92 14.72 16.71
C GLY A 16 -2.22 13.37 16.71
N ILE A 17 -2.17 12.69 15.55
CA ILE A 17 -1.54 11.38 15.36
C ILE A 17 -0.18 11.61 14.70
N LYS A 18 0.88 10.95 15.17
CA LYS A 18 2.16 10.88 14.46
C LYS A 18 2.25 9.60 13.67
N MET A 19 2.71 9.71 12.44
CA MET A 19 2.89 8.62 11.49
C MET A 19 4.37 8.39 11.22
N ASP A 20 4.77 7.13 11.16
CA ASP A 20 6.16 6.78 10.86
C ASP A 20 6.37 6.82 9.34
N ILE A 21 7.01 7.87 8.85
CA ILE A 21 7.36 7.98 7.43
C ILE A 21 8.68 7.24 7.19
N LEU A 22 8.64 6.24 6.30
CA LEU A 22 9.80 5.44 5.94
C LEU A 22 10.44 5.96 4.64
N THR A 23 11.74 5.73 4.49
CA THR A 23 12.47 6.05 3.27
C THR A 23 12.36 4.95 2.22
N GLU A 24 12.23 3.70 2.64
CA GLU A 24 12.16 2.53 1.77
C GLU A 24 11.49 1.34 2.46
N LEU A 25 11.11 0.34 1.64
CA LEU A 25 10.62 -0.96 2.08
C LEU A 25 11.58 -2.05 1.60
N CYS A 26 11.99 -2.94 2.52
CA CYS A 26 12.79 -4.10 2.16
C CYS A 26 11.88 -5.20 1.61
N GLY A 27 11.65 -5.18 0.29
CA GLY A 27 10.77 -6.11 -0.45
C GLY A 27 10.13 -5.46 -1.67
N LYS A 28 9.47 -6.25 -2.51
CA LYS A 28 8.64 -5.72 -3.62
C LYS A 28 7.23 -5.39 -3.12
N CYS A 29 6.58 -4.42 -3.75
CA CYS A 29 5.25 -3.95 -3.39
C CYS A 29 4.26 -4.32 -4.49
N TYR A 30 3.24 -5.08 -4.15
CA TYR A 30 2.27 -5.62 -5.08
C TYR A 30 0.86 -5.18 -4.69
N VAL A 31 0.14 -4.58 -5.63
CA VAL A 31 -1.28 -4.20 -5.45
C VAL A 31 -2.16 -5.25 -6.11
N LEU A 32 -3.25 -5.63 -5.45
CA LEU A 32 -4.26 -6.52 -6.01
C LEU A 32 -4.92 -5.85 -7.22
N ASP A 33 -4.78 -6.45 -8.40
CA ASP A 33 -5.33 -5.92 -9.66
C ASP A 33 -5.77 -7.10 -10.53
N LEU A 34 -7.02 -7.09 -10.99
CA LEU A 34 -7.57 -8.13 -11.88
C LEU A 34 -6.74 -8.33 -13.15
N ASN A 35 -6.11 -7.26 -13.64
CA ASN A 35 -5.26 -7.26 -14.84
C ASN A 35 -3.76 -7.28 -14.52
N GLY A 36 -3.39 -7.54 -13.25
CA GLY A 36 -1.99 -7.56 -12.84
C GLY A 36 -1.18 -8.64 -13.54
N ASP A 37 0.11 -8.33 -13.79
CA ASP A 37 1.04 -9.20 -14.51
C ASP A 37 1.52 -10.42 -13.70
N TYR A 38 1.31 -10.43 -12.38
CA TYR A 38 1.84 -11.45 -11.47
C TYR A 38 0.71 -12.17 -10.73
N ASN A 39 0.77 -13.50 -10.64
CA ASN A 39 -0.14 -14.22 -9.76
C ASN A 39 0.36 -14.25 -8.30
N TYR A 40 -0.53 -14.58 -7.36
CA TYR A 40 -0.18 -14.66 -5.93
C TYR A 40 1.07 -15.50 -5.66
N THR A 41 1.24 -16.63 -6.35
CA THR A 41 2.36 -17.53 -6.09
C THR A 41 3.71 -16.97 -6.50
N GLU A 42 3.75 -16.17 -7.57
CA GLU A 42 4.94 -15.43 -7.97
C GLU A 42 5.30 -14.30 -6.98
N CYS A 43 4.28 -13.68 -6.37
CA CYS A 43 4.45 -12.59 -5.43
C CYS A 43 4.82 -13.07 -4.02
N PHE A 44 4.11 -14.07 -3.49
CA PHE A 44 4.12 -14.40 -2.05
C PHE A 44 4.40 -15.88 -1.77
N GLY A 45 4.47 -16.73 -2.80
CA GLY A 45 4.76 -18.15 -2.67
C GLY A 45 3.51 -19.02 -2.53
N LYS A 46 3.56 -20.06 -1.68
CA LYS A 46 2.44 -21.01 -1.59
C LYS A 46 1.19 -20.33 -1.04
N ALA A 47 0.06 -20.50 -1.74
CA ALA A 47 -1.25 -20.07 -1.31
C ALA A 47 -2.01 -21.19 -0.59
N ASP A 48 -2.78 -20.83 0.42
CA ASP A 48 -3.57 -21.76 1.22
C ASP A 48 -4.94 -22.08 0.60
N SER A 49 -5.35 -21.35 -0.45
CA SER A 49 -6.63 -21.58 -1.13
C SER A 49 -6.55 -21.34 -2.63
N GLU A 50 -7.44 -21.98 -3.38
CA GLU A 50 -7.56 -21.79 -4.83
C GLU A 50 -8.04 -20.37 -5.17
N TYR A 51 -8.86 -19.77 -4.31
CA TYR A 51 -9.29 -18.38 -4.45
C TYR A 51 -8.11 -17.41 -4.47
N ILE A 52 -7.17 -17.57 -3.53
CA ILE A 52 -5.97 -16.72 -3.43
C ILE A 52 -5.05 -16.95 -4.65
N LYS A 53 -4.90 -18.18 -5.13
CA LYS A 53 -4.07 -18.47 -6.32
C LYS A 53 -4.53 -17.75 -7.59
N GLN A 54 -5.83 -17.48 -7.70
CA GLN A 54 -6.42 -16.83 -8.87
C GLN A 54 -6.31 -15.31 -8.82
N GLN A 55 -5.79 -14.74 -7.72
CA GLN A 55 -5.57 -13.32 -7.61
C GLN A 55 -4.33 -12.89 -8.41
N ASN A 56 -4.49 -11.80 -9.13
CA ASN A 56 -3.45 -11.15 -9.90
C ASN A 56 -3.03 -9.85 -9.21
N TYR A 57 -1.78 -9.47 -9.42
CA TYR A 57 -1.15 -8.35 -8.76
C TYR A 57 -0.29 -7.56 -9.72
N GLN A 58 -0.29 -6.24 -9.53
CA GLN A 58 0.59 -5.31 -10.23
C GLN A 58 1.74 -4.91 -9.32
N LEU A 59 2.97 -4.90 -9.87
CA LEU A 59 4.13 -4.36 -9.17
C LEU A 59 4.07 -2.83 -9.16
N ILE A 60 4.17 -2.23 -7.97
CA ILE A 60 4.26 -0.77 -7.80
C ILE A 60 5.59 -0.35 -7.17
N TYR A 61 5.93 0.91 -7.37
CA TYR A 61 7.11 1.55 -6.78
C TYR A 61 6.66 2.66 -5.83
N PRO A 62 6.70 2.44 -4.50
CA PRO A 62 6.27 3.43 -3.54
C PRO A 62 7.06 4.74 -3.63
N GLU A 63 6.37 5.88 -3.52
CA GLU A 63 6.99 7.21 -3.44
C GLU A 63 6.92 7.77 -2.01
N ILE A 64 5.75 7.69 -1.38
CA ILE A 64 5.57 7.94 0.05
C ILE A 64 5.27 6.62 0.72
N ILE A 65 5.92 6.38 1.85
CA ILE A 65 5.73 5.18 2.66
C ILE A 65 5.43 5.61 4.08
N ILE A 66 4.27 5.21 4.57
CA ILE A 66 3.84 5.41 5.94
C ILE A 66 3.68 4.04 6.58
N LYS A 67 4.27 3.87 7.76
CA LYS A 67 4.00 2.74 8.62
C LYS A 67 3.07 3.19 9.74
N PHE A 68 1.98 2.45 9.91
CA PHE A 68 1.03 2.69 10.98
C PHE A 68 0.62 1.35 11.58
N TYR A 69 1.12 1.07 12.78
CA TYR A 69 1.04 -0.25 13.42
C TYR A 69 1.56 -1.38 12.49
N SER A 70 0.68 -2.34 12.14
CA SER A 70 0.96 -3.47 11.24
C SER A 70 0.75 -3.13 9.77
N TYR A 71 0.24 -1.94 9.46
CA TYR A 71 -0.13 -1.54 8.11
C TYR A 71 0.93 -0.65 7.49
N TYR A 72 1.00 -0.76 6.16
CA TYR A 72 1.80 0.09 5.29
C TYR A 72 0.86 0.83 4.36
N ILE A 73 1.02 2.15 4.31
CA ILE A 73 0.24 3.02 3.44
C ILE A 73 1.21 3.69 2.47
N VAL A 74 0.95 3.56 1.17
CA VAL A 74 1.85 4.07 0.14
C VAL A 74 1.11 4.83 -0.95
N THR A 75 1.83 5.72 -1.62
CA THR A 75 1.47 6.18 -2.96
C THR A 75 2.42 5.55 -3.96
N ALA A 76 1.99 5.34 -5.21
CA ALA A 76 2.82 4.77 -6.25
C ALA A 76 3.40 5.85 -7.18
N LYS A 77 4.63 5.65 -7.65
CA LYS A 77 5.26 6.53 -8.62
C LYS A 77 4.44 6.59 -9.92
N GLY A 78 3.99 7.78 -10.30
CA GLY A 78 3.15 7.99 -11.48
C GLY A 78 1.64 7.99 -11.19
N GLU A 79 1.23 7.62 -9.97
CA GLU A 79 -0.16 7.56 -9.51
C GLU A 79 -0.28 8.32 -8.18
N HIS A 80 -0.07 9.64 -8.24
CA HIS A 80 0.06 10.48 -7.04
C HIS A 80 -1.25 10.70 -6.27
N ASP A 81 -2.38 10.31 -6.87
CA ASP A 81 -3.72 10.53 -6.33
C ASP A 81 -4.35 9.26 -5.74
N ILE A 82 -3.60 8.14 -5.69
CA ILE A 82 -4.09 6.88 -5.11
C ILE A 82 -3.22 6.50 -3.91
N TRP A 83 -3.89 6.26 -2.79
CA TRP A 83 -3.30 5.71 -1.59
C TRP A 83 -3.62 4.23 -1.48
N TYR A 84 -2.61 3.40 -1.32
CA TYR A 84 -2.73 1.97 -1.13
C TYR A 84 -2.46 1.61 0.32
N ARG A 85 -3.26 0.70 0.88
CA ARG A 85 -3.06 0.12 2.19
C ARG A 85 -2.76 -1.37 2.04
N GLY A 86 -1.75 -1.82 2.78
CA GLY A 86 -1.29 -3.18 2.72
C GLY A 86 -0.59 -3.65 3.98
N THR A 87 -0.10 -4.88 3.93
CA THR A 87 0.68 -5.52 4.99
C THR A 87 1.90 -6.22 4.41
N LYS A 88 2.83 -6.61 5.28
CA LYS A 88 3.97 -7.42 4.86
C LYS A 88 3.57 -8.90 4.76
N ASN A 89 3.74 -9.51 3.60
CA ASN A 89 3.48 -10.92 3.34
C ASN A 89 4.80 -11.62 2.91
N GLY A 90 5.41 -12.34 3.86
CA GLY A 90 6.73 -12.93 3.69
C GLY A 90 7.82 -11.87 3.51
N VAL A 91 8.47 -11.87 2.35
CA VAL A 91 9.52 -10.90 1.99
C VAL A 91 8.93 -9.65 1.31
N ASN A 92 7.74 -9.76 0.72
CA ASN A 92 7.11 -8.71 -0.08
C ASN A 92 5.96 -8.04 0.69
N TYR A 93 5.36 -7.03 0.08
CA TYR A 93 4.24 -6.27 0.62
C TYR A 93 3.03 -6.43 -0.29
N GLU A 94 1.91 -6.74 0.33
CA GLU A 94 0.63 -6.98 -0.34
C GLU A 94 -0.32 -5.84 0.00
N PHE A 95 -0.82 -5.16 -1.03
CA PHE A 95 -1.75 -4.04 -0.92
C PHE A 95 -3.09 -4.44 -1.55
N ASP A 96 -4.12 -4.54 -0.72
CA ASP A 96 -5.44 -5.07 -1.10
C ASP A 96 -6.55 -4.03 -1.10
N CYS A 97 -6.21 -2.80 -0.71
CA CYS A 97 -7.14 -1.70 -0.53
C CYS A 97 -6.52 -0.42 -1.08
N TYR A 98 -7.33 0.40 -1.73
CA TYR A 98 -6.95 1.72 -2.20
C TYR A 98 -8.05 2.74 -1.97
N ALA A 99 -7.68 4.01 -1.85
CA ALA A 99 -8.60 5.15 -1.84
C ALA A 99 -7.94 6.40 -2.42
N ASP A 100 -8.74 7.39 -2.78
CA ASP A 100 -8.27 8.63 -3.39
C ASP A 100 -7.61 9.57 -2.36
N THR A 101 -7.89 9.34 -1.06
CA THR A 101 -7.36 10.18 0.01
C THR A 101 -6.73 9.38 1.15
N LEU A 102 -5.72 9.97 1.79
CA LEU A 102 -5.13 9.42 2.99
C LEU A 102 -6.17 9.28 4.12
N GLU A 103 -7.12 10.22 4.22
CA GLU A 103 -8.16 10.19 5.25
C GLU A 103 -9.09 8.97 5.09
N GLU A 104 -9.50 8.64 3.86
CA GLU A 104 -10.32 7.44 3.60
C GLU A 104 -9.55 6.15 3.91
N ILE A 105 -8.28 6.05 3.49
CA ILE A 105 -7.43 4.90 3.83
C ILE A 105 -7.31 4.77 5.36
N MET A 106 -7.04 5.86 6.08
CA MET A 106 -6.86 5.82 7.53
C MET A 106 -8.15 5.48 8.28
N ASN A 107 -9.31 5.91 7.79
CA ASN A 107 -10.61 5.57 8.39
C ASN A 107 -11.03 4.11 8.13
N SER A 108 -10.34 3.40 7.23
CA SER A 108 -10.57 1.98 6.93
C SER A 108 -9.76 1.01 7.80
N LEU A 109 -8.92 1.55 8.68
CA LEU A 109 -8.04 0.82 9.60
C LEU A 109 -8.73 0.49 10.92
#